data_AF-A0A975MAS9-F1
#
_entry.id   AF-A0A975MAS9-F1
#
_cell.length_a   1.000
_cell.length_b   1.000
_cell.length_c   1.000
_cell.angle_alpha   90.00
_cell.angle_beta   90.00
_cell.angle_gamma   90.00
#
_symmetry.space_group_name_H-M   'P 1'
#
loop_
_entity.id
_entity.type
_entity.pdbx_description
1 polymer ?
#
loop_
_entity_poly.entity_id
_entity_poly.type
_entity_poly.pdbx_seq_one_letter_code
_entity_poly.pdbx_strand_id
1 'polypeptide(L)' 'MSDAFRETAPRLLALAARALGWRPDEFWAATPEELAQALADPTHVSVAGLSRTDLARMMERDRDG' A
#
# COMPACT_ATOMS: atom_id res chain seq x y z
N MET A 1 18.14 -11.90 -3.87
CA MET A 1 17.34 -10.70 -3.56
C MET A 1 16.49 -10.39 -4.76
N SER A 2 15.16 -10.33 -4.59
CA SER A 2 14.18 -10.16 -5.68
C SER A 2 14.26 -8.77 -6.31
N ASP A 3 14.21 -8.67 -7.64
CA ASP A 3 14.25 -7.39 -8.37
C ASP A 3 13.16 -6.41 -7.92
N ALA A 4 11.97 -6.93 -7.59
CA ALA A 4 10.86 -6.15 -7.07
C ALA A 4 11.23 -5.34 -5.80
N PHE A 5 12.07 -5.89 -4.92
CA PHE A 5 12.49 -5.16 -3.72
C PHE A 5 13.39 -3.97 -4.06
N ARG A 6 14.31 -4.15 -5.01
CA ARG A 6 15.25 -3.12 -5.44
C ARG A 6 14.54 -1.95 -6.12
N GLU A 7 13.48 -2.23 -6.85
CA GLU A 7 12.67 -1.20 -7.50
C GLU A 7 11.76 -0.45 -6.52
N THR A 8 11.20 -1.17 -5.52
CA THR A 8 10.17 -0.61 -4.64
C THR A 8 10.73 0.09 -3.41
N ALA A 9 11.83 -0.42 -2.84
CA ALA A 9 12.42 0.11 -1.60
C ALA A 9 12.78 1.60 -1.67
N PRO A 10 13.38 2.14 -2.75
CA PRO A 10 13.67 3.58 -2.84
C PRO A 10 12.40 4.46 -2.83
N ARG A 11 11.29 3.96 -3.39
CA ARG A 11 10.02 4.68 -3.41
C ARG A 11 9.41 4.74 -2.01
N LEU A 12 9.49 3.63 -1.27
CA LEU A 12 9.05 3.56 0.12
C LEU A 12 9.93 4.41 1.06
N LEU A 13 11.25 4.39 0.87
CA LEU A 13 12.18 5.27 1.59
C LEU A 13 11.82 6.75 1.38
N ALA A 14 11.59 7.16 0.14
CA ALA A 14 11.21 8.54 -0.18
C ALA A 14 9.87 8.93 0.47
N LEU A 15 8.92 8.00 0.53
CA LEU A 15 7.64 8.22 1.21
C LEU A 15 7.83 8.35 2.73
N ALA A 16 8.57 7.44 3.36
CA ALA A 16 8.84 7.46 4.79
C ALA A 16 9.56 8.76 5.20
N ALA A 17 10.56 9.20 4.42
CA ALA A 17 11.26 10.46 4.68
C ALA A 17 10.33 11.68 4.61
N ARG A 18 9.38 11.71 3.66
CA ARG A 18 8.48 12.85 3.45
C ARG A 18 7.27 12.86 4.38
N ALA A 19 6.72 11.69 4.68
CA ALA A 19 5.50 11.55 5.49
C ALA A 19 5.79 11.43 6.98
N LEU A 20 6.86 10.71 7.34
CA LEU A 20 7.20 10.38 8.73
C LEU A 20 8.44 11.13 9.24
N GLY A 21 9.21 11.76 8.34
CA GLY A 21 10.47 12.43 8.71
C GLY A 21 11.63 11.47 8.99
N TRP A 22 11.47 10.18 8.66
CA TRP A 22 12.48 9.16 8.91
C TRP A 22 13.76 9.41 8.12
N ARG A 23 14.90 9.22 8.79
CA ARG A 23 16.20 9.12 8.15
C ARG A 23 16.36 7.75 7.49
N PRO A 24 17.30 7.59 6.53
CA PRO A 24 17.53 6.30 5.90
C PRO A 24 17.79 5.15 6.87
N ASP A 25 18.51 5.41 7.96
CA ASP A 25 18.81 4.39 8.97
C ASP A 25 17.55 3.89 9.70
N GLU A 26 16.59 4.77 9.98
CA GLU A 26 15.31 4.39 10.60
C GLU A 26 14.47 3.53 9.66
N PHE A 27 14.43 3.85 8.37
CA PHE A 27 13.75 3.05 7.36
C PHE A 27 14.35 1.64 7.23
N TRP A 28 15.68 1.51 7.24
CA TRP A 28 16.34 0.21 7.10
C TRP A 28 16.30 -0.62 8.39
N ALA A 29 16.12 0.01 9.55
CA ALA A 29 15.92 -0.67 10.82
C ALA A 29 14.48 -1.13 11.04
N ALA A 30 13.50 -0.43 10.45
CA ALA A 30 12.09 -0.76 10.58
C ALA A 30 11.70 -2.02 9.80
N THR A 31 10.77 -2.78 10.36
CA THR A 31 10.16 -3.93 9.68
C THR A 31 9.11 -3.46 8.65
N PRO A 32 8.83 -4.27 7.61
CA PRO A 32 7.77 -3.94 6.66
C PRO A 32 6.39 -3.75 7.29
N GLU A 33 6.11 -4.44 8.39
CA GLU A 33 4.85 -4.36 9.11
C GLU A 33 4.74 -3.06 9.93
N GLU A 34 5.82 -2.63 10.58
CA GLU A 34 5.89 -1.32 11.23
C GLU A 34 5.76 -0.19 10.20
N LEU A 35 6.40 -0.32 9.03
CA LEU A 35 6.24 0.65 7.94
C LEU A 35 4.78 0.74 7.47
N ALA A 36 4.11 -0.41 7.29
CA ALA A 36 2.71 -0.46 6.89
C ALA A 36 1.81 0.20 7.95
N GLN A 37 2.06 -0.07 9.23
CA GLN A 37 1.32 0.55 10.34
C GLN A 37 1.56 2.06 10.43
N ALA A 38 2.80 2.52 10.25
CA ALA A 38 3.15 3.93 10.31
C ALA A 38 2.53 4.75 9.16
N LEU A 39 2.29 4.12 8.01
CA LEU A 39 1.65 4.73 6.85
C LEU A 39 0.13 4.57 6.82
N ALA A 40 -0.43 3.72 7.69
CA ALA A 40 -1.88 3.51 7.75
C ALA A 40 -2.59 4.73 8.33
N ASP A 41 -3.72 5.10 7.75
CA ASP A 41 -4.60 6.11 8.34
C ASP A 41 -5.29 5.51 9.58
N PRO A 42 -5.07 6.08 10.79
CA PRO A 42 -5.58 5.52 12.04
C PRO A 42 -7.11 5.57 12.13
N THR A 43 -7.77 6.38 11.31
CA THR A 43 -9.23 6.51 11.24
C THR A 43 -9.84 5.64 10.14
N HIS A 44 -8.99 5.06 9.28
CA HIS A 44 -9.46 4.22 8.19
C HIS A 44 -9.76 2.81 8.70
N VAL A 45 -11.05 2.56 8.98
CA VAL A 45 -11.56 1.20 9.07
C VAL A 45 -11.45 0.60 7.66
N SER A 46 -10.64 -0.45 7.50
CA SER A 46 -10.58 -1.21 6.24
C SER A 46 -11.94 -1.85 5.99
N VAL A 47 -12.81 -1.12 5.30
CA VAL A 47 -14.03 -1.67 4.73
C VAL A 47 -13.58 -2.37 3.47
N ALA A 48 -13.77 -3.69 3.38
CA ALA A 48 -13.43 -4.44 2.17
C ALA A 48 -14.08 -3.76 0.97
N GLY A 49 -13.26 -3.08 0.16
CA GLY A 49 -13.72 -2.36 -1.02
C GLY A 49 -14.25 -3.35 -2.06
N LEU A 50 -15.06 -2.84 -2.99
CA LEU A 50 -15.56 -3.62 -4.12
C LEU A 50 -14.39 -4.29 -4.83
N SER A 51 -14.38 -5.63 -4.89
CA SER A 51 -13.29 -6.34 -5.55
C SER A 51 -13.37 -6.15 -7.07
N ARG A 52 -12.24 -6.38 -7.76
CA ARG A 52 -12.21 -6.40 -9.24
C ARG A 52 -13.25 -7.39 -9.80
N THR A 53 -13.47 -8.51 -9.11
CA THR A 53 -14.45 -9.53 -9.47
C THR A 53 -15.88 -9.02 -9.31
N ASP A 54 -16.16 -8.30 -8.22
CA ASP A 54 -17.49 -7.71 -7.98
C ASP A 54 -17.80 -6.64 -9.03
N LEU A 55 -16.82 -5.81 -9.37
CA LEU A 55 -16.94 -4.80 -10.43
C LEU A 55 -17.19 -5.45 -11.80
N ALA A 56 -16.47 -6.53 -12.13
CA ALA A 56 -16.69 -7.26 -13.38
C ALA A 56 -18.11 -7.87 -13.45
N ARG A 57 -18.63 -8.39 -12.34
CA ARG A 57 -20.02 -8.92 -12.28
C ARG A 57 -21.06 -7.83 -12.47
N MET A 58 -20.83 -6.63 -11.95
CA MET A 58 -21.74 -5.49 -12.18
C MET A 58 -21.74 -5.07 -13.65
N MET A 59 -20.57 -4.99 -14.27
CA MET A 59 -20.45 -4.65 -15.70
C MET A 59 -21.13 -5.68 -16.62
N GLU A 60 -21.07 -6.97 -16.28
CA GLU A 60 -21.76 -8.02 -17.04
C GLU A 60 -23.28 -7.88 -16.93
N ARG A 61 -23.80 -7.67 -15.70
CA ARG A 61 -25.24 -7.47 -15.47
C ARG A 61 -25.84 -6.26 -16.18
N ASP A 62 -25.08 -5.16 -16.30
CA ASP A 62 -25.53 -3.96 -17.02
C ASP A 62 -25.47 -4.13 -18.55
N ARG A 63 -24.71 -5.11 -19.05
CA ARG A 63 -24.54 -5.37 -20.49
C ARG A 63 -25.59 -6.30 -21.07
N ASP A 64 -26.21 -7.12 -20.22
CA ASP A 64 -27.27 -8.07 -20.56
C ASP A 64 -28.69 -7.49 -20.38
N GLY A 65 -28.81 -6.17 -20.20
CA GLY A 65 -30.07 -5.43 -20.03
C GLY A 65 -30.60 -4.77 -21.30
#